data_AF-A0A327KSU0-F1
#
_entry.id   AF-A0A327KSU0-F1
#
_cell.length_a   1.000
_cell.length_b   1.000
_cell.length_c   1.000
_cell.angle_alpha   90.00
_cell.angle_beta   90.00
_cell.angle_gamma   90.00
#
_symmetry.space_group_name_H-M   'P 1'
#
loop_
_entity.id
_entity.type
_entity.pdbx_description
1 polymer ?
#
loop_
_entity_poly.entity_id
_entity_poly.type
_entity_poly.pdbx_seq_one_letter_code
_entity_poly.pdbx_strand_id
1 'polypeptide(L)' 'MVDVSRALPARSRQREVRRPKYLARAKVGSGWQTIGAAWELRNGEEGLSVKLNSIPVGAWEGQFVLIPPLQNGEAPDPEE' A
#
# COMPACT_ATOMS: atom_id res chain seq x y z
N MET A 1 -2.30 -18.89 -49.54
CA MET A 1 -2.57 -19.02 -48.10
C MET A 1 -1.94 -17.80 -47.45
N VAL A 2 -2.73 -16.76 -47.18
CA VAL A 2 -2.22 -15.46 -46.71
C VAL A 2 -2.33 -15.44 -45.20
N ASP A 3 -1.19 -15.49 -44.51
CA ASP A 3 -1.12 -15.35 -43.07
C ASP A 3 -1.30 -13.88 -42.71
N VAL A 4 -2.40 -13.55 -42.04
CA VAL A 4 -2.64 -12.21 -41.48
C VAL A 4 -2.82 -12.38 -39.98
N SER A 5 -1.72 -12.72 -39.31
CA SER A 5 -1.58 -12.61 -37.87
C SER A 5 -1.59 -11.13 -37.46
N ARG A 6 -2.80 -10.55 -37.32
CA ARG A 6 -3.02 -9.20 -36.80
C ARG A 6 -2.61 -9.15 -35.33
N ALA A 7 -1.38 -8.70 -35.07
CA ALA A 7 -0.95 -8.38 -33.72
C ALA A 7 -1.85 -7.26 -33.15
N LEU A 8 -2.63 -7.60 -32.11
CA LEU A 8 -3.38 -6.60 -31.34
C LEU A 8 -2.39 -5.71 -30.60
N PRO A 9 -2.55 -4.37 -30.62
CA PRO A 9 -1.69 -3.51 -29.83
C PRO A 9 -1.93 -3.82 -28.36
N ALA A 10 -0.93 -4.38 -27.70
CA ALA A 10 -0.87 -4.44 -26.25
C ALA A 10 -0.82 -3.00 -25.75
N ARG A 11 -1.98 -2.38 -25.53
CA ARG A 11 -2.10 -1.15 -24.76
C ARG A 11 -1.65 -1.50 -23.35
N SER A 12 -0.35 -1.31 -23.08
CA SER A 12 0.13 -1.06 -21.73
C SER A 12 -0.56 0.22 -21.28
N ARG A 13 -1.75 0.06 -20.68
CA ARG A 13 -2.29 1.10 -19.79
C ARG A 13 -1.19 1.27 -18.76
N GLN A 14 -0.40 2.34 -18.88
CA GLN A 14 0.42 2.82 -17.78
C GLN A 14 -0.53 2.86 -16.58
N ARG A 15 -0.39 1.89 -15.67
CA ARG A 15 -1.09 1.96 -14.39
C ARG A 15 -0.49 3.19 -13.75
N GLU A 16 -1.25 4.29 -13.73
CA GLU A 16 -0.91 5.42 -12.88
C GLU A 16 -0.58 4.86 -11.50
N VAL A 17 0.66 5.08 -11.07
CA VAL A 17 1.15 4.60 -9.79
C VAL A 17 0.45 5.44 -8.73
N ARG A 18 -0.69 4.94 -8.26
CA ARG A 18 -1.49 5.62 -7.24
C ARG A 18 -0.66 5.76 -5.97
N ARG A 19 -0.47 6.99 -5.53
CA ARG A 19 0.19 7.28 -4.25
C ARG A 19 -0.70 6.77 -3.11
N PRO A 20 -0.13 6.13 -2.09
CA PRO A 20 -0.89 5.72 -0.91
C PRO A 20 -1.45 6.93 -0.16
N LYS A 21 -2.67 6.78 0.38
CA LYS A 21 -3.31 7.79 1.23
C LYS A 21 -2.87 7.68 2.68
N TYR A 22 -2.47 6.48 3.12
CA TYR A 22 -1.93 6.23 4.45
C TYR A 22 -0.80 5.19 4.41
N LEU A 23 0.08 5.22 5.40
CA LEU A 23 1.07 4.20 5.70
C LEU A 23 0.57 3.33 6.84
N ALA A 24 0.71 2.01 6.72
CA ALA A 24 0.42 1.07 7.80
C ALA A 24 1.67 0.89 8.66
N ARG A 25 1.60 1.26 9.94
CA ARG A 25 2.68 1.08 10.92
C ARG A 25 2.27 0.12 12.03
N ALA A 26 3.14 -0.80 12.39
CA ALA A 26 2.96 -1.70 13.52
C ALA A 26 4.04 -1.45 14.58
N LYS A 27 3.68 -1.64 15.85
CA LYS A 27 4.62 -1.64 16.97
C LYS A 27 5.35 -2.99 16.97
N VAL A 28 6.67 -2.95 16.80
CA VAL A 28 7.54 -4.13 16.71
C VAL A 28 8.70 -3.92 17.69
N GLY A 29 8.68 -4.67 18.79
CA GLY A 29 9.61 -4.45 19.89
C GLY A 29 9.39 -3.07 20.52
N SER A 30 10.44 -2.27 20.63
CA SER A 30 10.39 -0.92 21.21
C SER A 30 10.07 0.19 20.23
N GLY A 31 9.85 -0.11 18.94
CA GLY A 31 9.70 0.91 17.90
C GLY A 31 8.58 0.62 16.92
N TRP A 32 8.21 1.63 16.14
CA TRP A 32 7.21 1.50 15.10
C TRP A 32 7.85 1.28 13.73
N GLN A 33 7.34 0.32 12.98
CA GLN A 33 7.84 0.00 11.64
C GLN A 33 6.73 0.10 10.60
N THR A 34 7.05 0.63 9.42
CA THR A 34 6.12 0.63 8.28
C THR A 34 6.02 -0.77 7.69
N ILE A 35 4.84 -1.36 7.77
CA ILE A 35 4.55 -2.73 7.31
C ILE A 35 3.74 -2.76 6.02
N GLY A 36 3.19 -1.62 5.59
CA GLY A 36 2.34 -1.55 4.42
C GLY A 36 1.84 -0.14 4.13
N ALA A 37 0.81 -0.06 3.30
CA ALA A 37 0.15 1.19 2.95
C ALA A 37 -1.32 0.95 2.61
N ALA A 38 -2.10 2.03 2.58
CA ALA A 38 -3.52 2.01 2.26
C ALA A 38 -3.87 3.03 1.17
N TRP A 39 -4.84 2.67 0.35
CA TRP A 39 -5.41 3.48 -0.72
C TRP A 39 -6.93 3.51 -0.58
N GLU A 40 -7.56 4.54 -1.14
CA GLU A 40 -9.02 4.55 -1.30
C GLU A 40 -9.48 3.42 -2.21
N LEU A 41 -10.69 2.91 -1.96
CA LEU A 41 -11.30 1.90 -2.81
C LEU A 41 -11.47 2.43 -4.25
N ARG A 42 -11.36 1.51 -5.22
CA ARG A 42 -11.39 1.86 -6.64
C ARG A 42 -12.79 2.09 -7.20
N ASN A 43 -13.81 1.59 -6.51
CA ASN A 43 -15.22 1.67 -6.90
C ASN A 43 -15.87 3.00 -6.52
N GLY A 44 -15.14 3.92 -5.87
CA GLY A 44 -15.68 5.20 -5.41
C GLY A 44 -16.53 5.09 -4.14
N GLU A 45 -16.60 3.92 -3.52
CA GLU A 45 -17.20 3.75 -2.20
C GLU A 45 -16.23 4.23 -1.12
N GLU A 46 -16.81 4.62 0.02
CA GLU A 46 -16.02 4.94 1.20
C GLU A 46 -15.34 3.68 1.74
N GLY A 47 -14.04 3.78 1.95
CA GLY A 47 -13.25 2.69 2.52
C GLY A 47 -11.80 2.72 2.07
N LEU A 48 -11.03 1.80 2.65
CA LEU A 48 -9.60 1.65 2.39
C LEU A 48 -9.27 0.23 1.94
N SER A 49 -8.49 0.12 0.88
CA SER A 49 -7.75 -1.09 0.54
C SER A 49 -6.37 -0.99 1.17
N VAL A 50 -6.04 -1.94 2.05
CA VAL A 50 -4.74 -2.03 2.72
C VAL A 50 -3.90 -3.13 2.07
N LYS A 51 -2.65 -2.82 1.74
CA LYS A 51 -1.65 -3.83 1.36
C LYS A 51 -0.53 -3.83 2.39
N LEU A 52 -0.35 -4.97 3.04
CA LEU A 52 0.81 -5.25 3.87
C LEU A 52 1.93 -5.82 2.98
N ASN A 53 3.10 -5.21 3.03
CA ASN A 53 4.30 -5.68 2.33
C ASN A 53 5.13 -6.62 3.22
N SER A 54 5.01 -6.45 4.55
CA SER A 54 5.63 -7.30 5.55
C SER A 54 4.64 -7.59 6.67
N ILE A 55 4.80 -8.76 7.28
CA ILE A 55 4.04 -9.24 8.43
C ILE A 55 5.07 -9.42 9.54
N PRO A 56 5.07 -8.60 10.61
CA PRO A 56 5.91 -8.84 11.76
C PRO A 56 5.67 -10.24 12.34
N VAL A 57 6.75 -10.91 12.74
CA VAL A 57 6.69 -12.25 13.35
C VAL A 57 7.21 -12.18 14.79
N GLY A 58 6.62 -12.96 15.70
CA GLY A 58 6.93 -12.94 17.13
C GLY A 58 5.78 -12.37 17.97
N ALA A 59 6.08 -11.42 18.86
CA ALA A 59 5.13 -10.81 19.81
C ALA A 59 4.18 -9.77 19.18
N TRP A 60 3.89 -9.87 17.89
CA TRP A 60 3.00 -8.95 17.21
C TRP A 60 1.57 -9.51 17.18
N GLU A 61 0.65 -8.81 17.84
CA GLU A 61 -0.75 -9.22 18.00
C GLU A 61 -1.63 -8.90 16.77
N GLY A 62 -1.03 -8.67 15.60
CA GLY A 62 -1.75 -8.34 14.36
C GLY A 62 -2.28 -6.90 14.28
N GLN A 63 -1.94 -6.05 15.25
CA GLN A 63 -2.41 -4.66 15.30
C GLN A 63 -1.48 -3.70 14.56
N PHE A 64 -2.06 -2.78 13.80
CA PHE A 64 -1.34 -1.70 13.13
C PHE A 64 -2.21 -0.45 13.03
N VAL A 65 -1.59 0.70 12.84
CA VAL A 65 -2.25 1.99 12.65
C VAL A 65 -2.02 2.51 11.24
N LEU A 66 -2.97 3.28 10.74
CA LEU A 66 -2.85 4.00 9.48
C LEU A 66 -2.53 5.46 9.77
N ILE A 67 -1.37 5.93 9.32
CA ILE A 67 -0.95 7.33 9.47
C ILE A 67 -0.83 8.01 8.10
N PRO A 68 -1.09 9.32 7.98
CA PRO A 68 -0.84 10.06 6.74
C PRO A 68 0.62 9.92 6.28
N PRO A 69 0.89 9.91 4.96
CA PRO A 69 2.23 9.96 4.42
C PRO A 69 2.92 11.24 4.89
N LEU A 70 4.11 11.09 5.44
CA LEU A 70 4.89 12.19 5.97
C LEU A 70 5.41 13.05 4.83
N GLN A 71 5.43 14.36 5.02
CA GLN A 71 5.92 15.28 4.01
C GLN A 71 7.43 15.16 3.76
N ASN A 72 8.20 14.57 4.70
CA ASN A 72 9.68 14.48 4.64
C ASN A 72 10.29 13.15 5.14
N GLY A 73 9.55 12.04 5.14
CA GLY A 73 10.15 10.70 5.32
C GLY A 73 10.51 10.25 6.75
N GLU A 74 10.30 11.07 7.78
CA GLU A 74 10.52 10.68 9.18
C GLU A 74 9.23 10.84 10.00
N ALA A 75 8.74 9.75 10.59
CA ALA A 75 7.51 9.77 11.38
C ALA A 75 7.84 9.98 12.86
N PRO A 76 7.14 10.88 13.56
CA PRO A 76 6.97 10.71 14.99
C PRO A 76 6.23 9.39 15.22
N ASP A 77 6.68 8.63 16.21
CA ASP A 77 5.99 7.42 16.63
C ASP A 77 4.58 7.79 17.10
N PRO A 78 3.54 7.04 16.67
CA PRO A 78 2.18 7.23 17.17
C PRO A 78 2.18 7.30 18.70
N GLU A 79 1.50 8.31 19.27
CA GLU A 79 1.23 8.37 20.70
C GLU A 79 0.35 7.16 21.09
N GLU A 80 0.70 6.52 22.20
CA GLU A 80 0.13 5.25 22.68
C GLU A 80 -1.31 5.37 23.19
#